data_AF-A0A2V9I3Q2-F1
#
_entry.id   AF-A0A2V9I3Q2-F1
#
_cell.length_a   1.000
_cell.length_b   1.000
_cell.length_c   1.000
_cell.angle_alpha   90.00
_cell.angle_beta   90.00
_cell.angle_gamma   90.00
#
_symmetry.space_group_name_H-M   'P 1'
#
loop_
_entity.id
_entity.type
_entity.pdbx_description
1 polymer ?
#
loop_
_entity_poly.entity_id
_entity_poly.type
_entity_poly.pdbx_seq_one_letter_code
_entity_poly.pdbx_strand_id
1 'polypeptide(L)'
;MECLHVEQHLTEYVDRSLPAEELATIAEHLHECSKCASLLEDVRSVLVTCKTVPNVDLDLNLVERILLRTSGRPRTRTLREILSQHVLRPILTPRFAMGAVVGLLFLALAANLMMPKVSTLASTLSPREMLRWADRGVQHLYSGGLKLYDKKNEWQAEFTFFKNNVFNKLGFMIEQLDVPVEGKQDSGKPRQQQEKAPTDKSTVLLSPV
;
A
#
# COMPACT_ATOMS: atom_id res chain seq x y z
N MET A 1 23.64 33.94 -57.33
CA MET A 1 22.56 33.57 -56.39
C MET A 1 21.93 34.82 -55.81
N GLU A 2 20.67 34.74 -55.39
CA GLU A 2 19.98 35.81 -54.67
C GLU A 2 20.21 35.69 -53.16
N CYS A 3 20.36 36.82 -52.45
CA CYS A 3 20.58 36.81 -51.00
C CYS A 3 19.47 36.08 -50.22
N LEU A 4 18.21 36.18 -50.67
CA LEU A 4 17.07 35.50 -50.05
C LEU A 4 17.24 33.98 -50.02
N HIS A 5 17.80 33.40 -51.08
CA HIS A 5 18.04 31.97 -51.16
C HIS A 5 19.11 31.55 -50.15
N VAL A 6 20.20 32.33 -50.04
CA VAL A 6 21.27 32.07 -49.07
C VAL A 6 20.78 32.21 -47.63
N GLU A 7 19.93 33.18 -47.33
CA GLU A 7 19.34 33.36 -45.99
C GLU A 7 18.43 32.19 -45.60
N GLN A 8 17.65 31.65 -46.54
CA GLN A 8 16.77 30.49 -46.30
C GLN A 8 17.55 29.21 -46.04
N HIS A 9 18.64 28.99 -46.76
CA HIS A 9 19.47 27.78 -46.66
C HIS A 9 20.67 27.93 -45.71
N LEU A 10 20.74 29.04 -44.95
CA LEU A 10 21.91 29.34 -44.12
C LEU A 10 22.11 28.35 -42.98
N THR A 11 21.01 27.89 -42.35
CA THR A 11 21.05 26.87 -41.28
C THR A 11 21.60 25.54 -41.81
N GLU A 12 21.07 25.09 -42.95
CA GLU A 12 21.50 23.87 -43.63
C GLU A 12 22.97 23.96 -44.09
N TYR A 13 23.42 25.16 -44.48
CA TYR A 13 24.81 25.43 -44.83
C TYR A 13 25.73 25.28 -43.61
N VAL A 14 25.33 25.81 -42.46
CA VAL A 14 26.08 25.69 -41.20
C VAL A 14 26.12 24.23 -40.70
N ASP A 15 25.02 23.50 -40.83
CA ASP A 15 24.91 22.08 -40.47
C ASP A 15 25.55 21.14 -41.51
N ARG A 16 26.01 21.68 -42.65
CA ARG A 16 26.57 20.94 -43.80
C ARG A 16 25.64 19.85 -44.34
N SER A 17 24.34 20.12 -44.35
CA SER A 17 23.31 19.18 -44.83
C SER A 17 22.96 19.33 -46.32
N LEU A 18 23.46 20.38 -47.00
CA LEU A 18 23.26 20.61 -48.43
C LEU A 18 24.22 19.79 -49.31
N PRO A 19 23.87 19.53 -50.59
CA PRO A 19 24.77 18.92 -51.56
C PRO A 19 26.02 19.80 -51.81
N ALA A 20 27.14 19.17 -52.15
CA ALA A 20 28.45 19.83 -52.25
C ALA A 20 28.48 21.00 -53.26
N GLU A 21 27.73 20.89 -54.36
CA GLU A 21 27.62 21.94 -55.38
C GLU A 21 26.91 23.20 -54.83
N GLU A 22 25.85 23.02 -54.05
CA GLU A 22 25.13 24.12 -53.40
C GLU A 22 25.96 24.77 -52.29
N LEU A 23 26.72 23.98 -51.53
CA LEU A 23 27.65 24.52 -50.54
C LEU A 23 28.73 25.42 -51.19
N ALA A 24 29.26 25.02 -52.35
CA ALA A 24 30.27 25.80 -53.07
C ALA A 24 29.71 27.12 -53.60
N THR A 25 28.51 27.09 -54.20
CA THR A 25 27.84 28.28 -54.74
C THR A 25 27.41 29.26 -53.64
N ILE A 26 26.95 28.77 -52.49
CA ILE A 26 26.67 29.60 -51.31
C ILE A 26 27.97 30.20 -50.76
N ALA A 27 29.06 29.44 -50.71
CA ALA A 27 30.36 29.93 -50.23
C ALA A 27 30.92 31.06 -51.12
N GLU A 28 30.75 30.96 -52.43
CA GLU A 28 31.11 32.02 -53.38
C GLU A 28 30.30 33.30 -53.11
N HIS A 29 28.97 33.17 -52.93
CA HIS A 29 28.12 34.32 -52.60
C HIS A 29 28.48 34.98 -51.27
N LEU A 30 28.84 34.19 -50.25
CA LEU A 30 29.30 34.70 -48.95
C LEU A 30 30.63 35.46 -49.06
N HIS A 31 31.45 35.18 -50.07
CA HIS A 31 32.68 35.92 -50.32
C HIS A 31 32.41 37.27 -51.00
N GLU A 32 31.41 37.32 -51.89
CA GLU A 32 31.06 38.53 -52.63
C GLU A 32 30.12 39.48 -51.86
N CYS A 33 29.23 38.95 -51.02
CA CYS A 33 28.20 39.72 -50.33
C CYS A 33 28.52 39.91 -48.83
N SER A 34 28.91 41.13 -48.45
CA SER A 34 29.24 41.47 -47.06
C SER A 34 28.08 41.30 -46.07
N LYS A 35 26.83 41.51 -46.52
CA LYS A 35 25.64 41.35 -45.68
C LYS A 35 25.39 39.89 -45.29
N CYS A 36 25.52 38.98 -46.26
CA CYS A 36 25.35 37.55 -46.00
C CYS A 36 26.52 37.00 -45.17
N ALA A 37 27.73 37.53 -45.38
CA ALA A 37 28.89 37.20 -44.55
C ALA A 37 28.70 37.62 -43.09
N SER A 38 28.23 38.85 -42.82
CA SER A 38 27.96 39.31 -41.46
C SER A 38 26.86 38.49 -40.78
N LEU A 39 25.78 38.16 -41.50
CA LEU A 39 24.69 37.36 -40.97
C LEU A 39 25.15 35.94 -40.59
N LEU A 40 26.04 35.34 -41.37
CA LEU A 40 26.64 34.06 -41.05
C LEU A 40 27.55 34.11 -39.82
N GLU A 41 28.28 35.20 -39.62
CA GLU A 41 29.08 35.41 -38.41
C GLU A 41 28.19 35.56 -37.17
N ASP A 42 27.08 36.30 -37.29
CA ASP A 42 26.09 36.44 -36.23
C ASP A 42 25.52 35.07 -35.83
N VAL A 43 25.12 34.24 -36.80
CA VAL A 43 24.62 32.87 -36.55
C VAL A 43 25.68 32.00 -35.87
N ARG A 44 26.94 32.07 -36.32
CA ARG A 44 28.05 31.35 -35.68
C ARG A 44 28.28 31.79 -34.23
N SER A 45 28.20 33.09 -33.97
CA SER A 45 28.36 33.65 -32.62
C SER A 45 27.26 33.14 -31.67
N VAL A 46 26.01 33.06 -32.14
CA VAL A 46 24.88 32.51 -31.38
C VAL A 46 25.10 31.03 -31.10
N LEU A 47 25.54 30.24 -32.10
CA LEU A 47 25.81 28.82 -31.91
C LEU A 47 26.93 28.54 -30.90
N VAL A 48 27.99 29.35 -30.92
CA VAL A 48 29.05 29.27 -29.90
C VAL A 48 28.48 29.57 -28.53
N THR A 49 27.65 30.61 -28.40
CA THR A 49 27.00 30.97 -27.13
C THR A 49 26.09 29.85 -26.63
N CYS A 50 25.27 29.25 -27.50
CA CYS A 50 24.42 28.10 -27.15
C CYS A 50 25.23 26.89 -26.66
N LYS A 51 26.44 26.67 -27.20
CA LYS A 51 27.33 25.58 -26.73
C LYS A 51 27.92 25.83 -25.34
N THR A 52 27.92 27.06 -24.84
CA THR A 52 28.36 27.37 -23.47
C THR A 52 27.31 27.04 -22.42
N VAL A 53 26.07 26.73 -22.83
CA VAL A 53 25.00 26.33 -21.92
C VAL A 53 25.42 25.02 -21.25
N PRO A 54 25.48 24.97 -19.90
CA PRO A 54 25.90 23.77 -19.19
C PRO A 54 24.95 22.64 -19.50
N ASN A 55 25.50 21.48 -19.86
CA ASN A 55 24.71 20.27 -20.01
C ASN A 55 24.21 19.88 -18.61
N VAL A 56 22.90 19.94 -18.42
CA VAL A 56 22.27 19.59 -17.14
C VAL A 56 22.18 18.07 -17.09
N ASP A 57 22.90 17.47 -16.13
CA ASP A 57 22.76 16.05 -15.87
C ASP A 57 21.30 15.71 -15.57
N LEU A 58 20.75 14.81 -16.38
CA LEU A 58 19.37 14.37 -16.24
C LEU A 58 19.27 13.49 -14.99
N ASP A 59 18.33 13.83 -14.10
CA ASP A 59 17.99 13.00 -12.95
C ASP A 59 17.61 11.59 -13.44
N LEU A 60 18.24 10.55 -12.89
CA LEU A 60 17.99 9.15 -13.25
C LEU A 60 16.51 8.77 -13.13
N ASN A 61 15.75 9.48 -12.28
CA ASN A 61 14.33 9.26 -12.07
C ASN A 61 13.43 10.05 -13.04
N LEU A 62 13.99 10.86 -13.96
CA LEU A 62 13.21 11.71 -14.85
C LEU A 62 12.36 10.87 -15.81
N VAL A 63 12.94 9.82 -16.39
CA VAL A 63 12.24 8.90 -17.30
C VAL A 63 11.06 8.24 -16.59
N GLU A 64 11.29 7.72 -15.38
CA GLU A 64 10.22 7.12 -14.57
C GLU A 64 9.13 8.14 -14.23
N ARG A 65 9.50 9.39 -13.91
CA ARG A 65 8.53 10.47 -13.60
C ARG A 65 7.67 10.84 -14.81
N ILE A 66 8.28 10.89 -16.00
CA ILE A 66 7.57 11.14 -17.25
C ILE A 66 6.60 9.99 -17.50
N LEU A 67 7.08 8.74 -17.47
CA LEU A 67 6.24 7.56 -17.65
C LEU A 67 5.08 7.50 -16.66
N LEU A 68 5.32 7.79 -15.37
CA LEU A 68 4.26 7.82 -14.37
C LEU A 68 3.19 8.90 -14.63
N ARG A 69 3.56 10.01 -15.27
CA ARG A 69 2.64 11.10 -15.61
C ARG A 69 1.95 10.93 -16.96
N THR A 70 2.57 10.24 -17.91
CA THR A 70 2.06 10.09 -19.29
C THR A 70 1.43 8.74 -19.58
N SER A 71 1.78 7.66 -18.86
CA SER A 71 1.30 6.30 -19.13
C SER A 71 -0.18 6.04 -18.84
N GLY A 72 -0.94 7.04 -18.39
CA GLY A 72 -2.36 6.90 -18.05
C GLY A 72 -2.65 5.92 -16.91
N ARG A 73 -1.61 5.33 -16.30
CA ARG A 73 -1.75 4.39 -15.20
C ARG A 73 -2.11 5.18 -13.93
N PRO A 74 -3.22 4.85 -13.25
CA PRO A 74 -3.58 5.57 -12.03
C PRO A 74 -2.46 5.40 -11.00
N ARG A 75 -1.91 6.51 -10.53
CA ARG A 75 -0.84 6.55 -9.53
C ARG A 75 -1.32 5.79 -8.28
N THR A 76 -0.69 4.65 -8.00
CA THR A 76 -0.93 3.86 -6.80
C THR A 76 -0.41 4.63 -5.60
N ARG A 77 -1.28 5.48 -5.04
CA ARG A 77 -0.95 6.23 -3.84
C ARG A 77 -0.87 5.24 -2.69
N THR A 78 0.28 5.15 -2.04
CA THR A 78 0.43 4.27 -0.89
C THR A 78 -0.52 4.74 0.22
N LEU A 79 -1.11 3.79 0.97
CA LEU A 79 -2.03 4.11 2.07
C LEU A 79 -1.39 5.04 3.11
N ARG A 80 -0.07 4.89 3.34
CA ARG A 80 0.73 5.77 4.20
C ARG A 80 0.78 7.21 3.71
N GLU A 81 0.81 7.43 2.40
CA GLU A 81 0.88 8.76 1.81
C GLU A 81 -0.50 9.43 1.73
N ILE A 82 -1.57 8.65 1.63
CA ILE A 82 -2.95 9.13 1.84
C ILE A 82 -3.14 9.52 3.30
N LEU A 83 -2.77 8.64 4.24
CA LEU A 83 -2.95 8.84 5.67
C LEU A 83 -2.13 10.03 6.19
N SER A 84 -0.86 10.14 5.80
CA SER A 84 -0.02 11.27 6.21
C SER A 84 -0.52 12.61 5.65
N GLN A 85 -0.98 12.64 4.40
CA GLN A 85 -1.47 13.89 3.82
C GLN A 85 -2.84 14.32 4.36
N HIS A 86 -3.71 13.38 4.69
CA HIS A 86 -5.07 13.69 5.15
C HIS A 86 -5.21 13.76 6.68
N VAL A 87 -4.33 13.11 7.44
CA VAL A 87 -4.39 13.09 8.92
C VAL A 87 -3.28 13.92 9.54
N LEU A 88 -2.01 13.73 9.12
CA LEU A 88 -0.88 14.45 9.73
C LEU A 88 -0.84 15.93 9.33
N ARG A 89 -1.05 16.23 8.04
CA ARG A 89 -0.96 17.61 7.54
C ARG A 89 -1.99 18.56 8.18
N PRO A 90 -3.29 18.19 8.35
CA PRO A 90 -4.23 19.07 9.02
C PRO A 90 -3.98 19.17 10.52
N ILE A 91 -3.60 18.09 11.20
CA ILE A 91 -3.40 18.09 12.65
C ILE A 91 -2.18 18.93 13.09
N LEU A 92 -1.17 19.07 12.22
CA LEU A 92 -0.03 19.96 12.43
C LEU A 92 -0.26 21.41 11.97
N THR A 93 -1.46 21.78 11.49
CA THR A 93 -1.74 23.19 11.21
C THR A 93 -1.95 23.98 12.50
N PRO A 94 -1.47 25.24 12.56
CA PRO A 94 -1.52 26.06 13.79
C PRO A 94 -2.94 26.27 14.35
N ARG A 95 -3.97 26.07 13.53
CA ARG A 95 -5.38 26.24 13.93
C ARG A 95 -5.86 25.16 14.90
N PHE A 96 -5.44 23.90 14.74
CA PHE A 96 -5.84 22.81 15.63
C PHE A 96 -5.06 22.82 16.95
N ALA A 97 -3.83 23.32 16.96
CA ALA A 97 -3.05 23.50 18.18
C ALA A 97 -3.77 24.42 19.19
N MET A 98 -4.34 25.54 18.70
CA MET A 98 -5.12 26.45 19.54
C MET A 98 -6.40 25.81 20.07
N GLY A 99 -7.10 25.04 19.24
CA GLY A 99 -8.30 24.29 19.65
C GLY A 99 -8.00 23.25 20.73
N ALA A 100 -6.90 22.50 20.61
CA ALA A 100 -6.47 21.52 21.60
C ALA A 100 -6.10 22.17 22.94
N VAL A 101 -5.38 23.31 22.90
CA VAL A 101 -5.04 24.06 24.12
C VAL A 101 -6.30 24.55 24.83
N VAL A 102 -7.24 25.17 24.11
CA VAL A 102 -8.50 25.66 24.69
C VAL A 102 -9.36 24.51 25.21
N GLY A 103 -9.43 23.38 24.49
CA GLY A 103 -10.15 22.19 24.91
C GLY A 103 -9.57 21.56 26.18
N LEU A 104 -8.23 21.46 26.28
CA LEU A 104 -7.56 21.00 27.49
C LEU A 104 -7.76 21.95 28.67
N LEU A 105 -7.74 23.27 28.42
CA LEU A 105 -8.02 24.29 29.43
C LEU A 105 -9.45 24.17 29.95
N PHE A 106 -10.42 23.99 29.05
CA PHE A 106 -11.82 23.78 29.40
C PHE A 106 -12.02 22.47 30.17
N LEU A 107 -11.38 21.38 29.76
CA LEU A 107 -11.43 20.11 30.46
C LEU A 107 -10.78 20.19 31.85
N ALA A 108 -9.66 20.90 31.97
CA ALA A 108 -8.99 21.15 33.24
C ALA A 108 -9.87 22.03 34.16
N LEU A 109 -10.52 23.06 33.62
CA LEU A 109 -11.44 23.91 34.37
C LEU A 109 -12.69 23.14 34.80
N ALA A 110 -13.27 22.35 33.90
CA ALA A 110 -14.41 21.49 34.18
C ALA A 110 -14.06 20.43 35.23
N ALA A 111 -12.89 19.79 35.12
CA ALA A 111 -12.39 18.89 36.14
C ALA A 111 -12.24 19.61 37.48
N ASN A 112 -11.63 20.80 37.50
CA ASN A 112 -11.43 21.57 38.74
C ASN A 112 -12.75 22.06 39.38
N LEU A 113 -13.76 22.38 38.56
CA LEU A 113 -15.12 22.74 39.01
C LEU A 113 -15.93 21.53 39.50
N MET A 114 -15.76 20.39 38.85
CA MET A 114 -16.44 19.13 39.17
C MET A 114 -15.75 18.39 40.32
N MET A 115 -14.49 18.70 40.62
CA MET A 115 -13.77 18.18 41.78
C MET A 115 -14.35 18.83 43.05
N PRO A 116 -15.01 18.07 43.94
CA PRO A 116 -15.26 18.53 45.29
C PRO A 116 -13.93 18.91 45.94
N LYS A 117 -13.89 19.99 46.73
CA LYS A 117 -12.69 20.35 47.52
C LYS A 117 -12.23 19.10 48.29
N VAL A 118 -10.97 18.71 48.13
CA VAL A 118 -10.38 17.45 48.63
C VAL A 118 -10.65 17.21 50.14
N SER A 119 -10.94 18.28 50.88
CA SER A 119 -11.36 18.25 52.27
C SER A 119 -12.72 17.58 52.54
N THR A 120 -13.67 17.57 51.60
CA THR A 120 -14.98 16.88 51.74
C THR A 120 -14.96 15.45 51.19
N LEU A 121 -13.98 15.12 50.35
CA LEU A 121 -13.76 13.77 49.81
C LEU A 121 -12.98 12.87 50.77
N ALA A 122 -12.10 13.43 51.61
CA ALA A 122 -11.31 12.65 52.56
C ALA A 122 -12.16 11.92 53.63
N SER A 123 -13.34 12.43 53.96
CA SER A 123 -14.26 11.79 54.92
C SER A 123 -15.20 10.75 54.26
N THR A 124 -15.35 10.76 52.94
CA THR A 124 -16.23 9.84 52.20
C THR A 124 -15.46 8.74 51.46
N LEU A 125 -14.17 8.93 51.17
CA LEU A 125 -13.26 7.86 50.75
C LEU A 125 -12.77 7.07 51.98
N SER A 126 -13.66 6.28 52.58
CA SER A 126 -13.18 5.16 53.39
C SER A 126 -12.53 4.13 52.45
N PRO A 127 -11.29 3.69 52.70
CA PRO A 127 -10.60 2.70 51.85
C PRO A 127 -11.41 1.40 51.64
N ARG A 128 -12.29 1.09 52.60
CA ARG A 128 -13.14 -0.10 52.61
C ARG A 128 -14.33 -0.03 51.65
N GLU A 129 -14.92 1.15 51.42
CA GLU A 129 -15.99 1.31 50.41
C GLU A 129 -15.42 1.25 48.99
N MET A 130 -14.24 1.85 48.77
CA MET A 130 -13.54 1.79 47.49
C MET A 130 -13.16 0.34 47.13
N LEU A 131 -12.68 -0.44 48.10
CA LEU A 131 -12.36 -1.85 47.89
C LEU A 131 -13.62 -2.67 47.52
N ARG A 132 -14.78 -2.37 48.14
CA ARG A 132 -16.05 -3.02 47.82
C ARG A 132 -16.62 -2.64 46.45
N TRP A 133 -16.28 -1.46 45.93
CA TRP A 133 -16.64 -1.09 44.55
C TRP A 133 -15.70 -1.75 43.54
N ALA A 134 -14.40 -1.79 43.83
CA ALA A 134 -13.41 -2.48 43.01
C ALA A 134 -13.74 -3.98 42.89
N ASP A 135 -14.08 -4.63 44.00
CA ASP A 135 -14.43 -6.06 44.01
C ASP A 135 -15.67 -6.36 43.15
N ARG A 136 -16.69 -5.50 43.19
CA ARG A 136 -17.86 -5.58 42.30
C ARG A 136 -17.48 -5.35 40.83
N GLY A 137 -16.58 -4.42 40.54
CA GLY A 137 -16.08 -4.18 39.18
C GLY A 137 -15.33 -5.39 38.62
N VAL A 138 -14.50 -6.04 39.44
CA VAL A 138 -13.76 -7.26 39.08
C VAL A 138 -14.71 -8.41 38.77
N GLN A 139 -15.75 -8.61 39.58
CA GLN A 139 -16.76 -9.66 39.33
C GLN A 139 -17.53 -9.43 38.01
N HIS A 140 -17.87 -8.19 37.67
CA HIS A 140 -18.53 -7.86 36.41
C HIS A 140 -17.61 -8.06 35.19
N LEU A 141 -16.33 -7.69 35.30
CA LEU A 141 -15.35 -7.92 34.24
C LEU A 141 -15.08 -9.42 34.05
N TYR A 142 -14.94 -10.16 35.13
CA TYR A 142 -14.67 -11.61 35.08
C TYR A 142 -15.86 -12.38 34.46
N SER A 143 -17.09 -12.08 34.88
CA SER A 143 -18.29 -12.69 34.30
C SER A 143 -18.52 -12.28 32.84
N GLY A 144 -18.18 -11.05 32.45
CA GLY A 144 -18.18 -10.62 31.05
C GLY A 144 -17.13 -11.35 30.21
N GLY A 145 -15.94 -11.58 30.76
CA GLY A 145 -14.86 -12.33 30.12
C GLY A 145 -15.22 -13.80 29.87
N LEU A 146 -15.83 -14.46 30.85
CA LEU A 146 -16.31 -15.84 30.72
C LEU A 146 -17.34 -15.98 29.59
N LYS A 147 -18.31 -15.05 29.50
CA LYS A 147 -19.31 -15.06 28.43
C LYS A 147 -18.71 -14.88 27.03
N LEU A 148 -17.67 -14.05 26.91
CA LEU A 148 -16.95 -13.90 25.63
C LEU A 148 -16.19 -15.18 25.25
N TYR A 149 -15.63 -15.87 26.25
CA TYR A 149 -14.94 -17.14 26.04
C TYR A 149 -15.91 -18.25 25.59
N ASP A 150 -17.07 -18.37 26.26
CA ASP A 150 -18.10 -19.34 25.90
C ASP A 150 -18.64 -19.09 24.49
N LYS A 151 -18.96 -17.83 24.17
CA LYS A 151 -19.44 -17.45 22.83
C LYS A 151 -18.42 -17.75 21.72
N LYS A 152 -17.12 -17.63 22.02
CA LYS A 152 -16.06 -17.99 21.08
C LYS A 152 -16.03 -19.50 20.84
N ASN A 153 -16.16 -20.31 21.90
CA ASN A 153 -16.16 -21.76 21.80
C ASN A 153 -17.38 -22.28 21.03
N GLU A 154 -18.56 -21.69 21.28
CA GLU A 154 -19.77 -21.97 20.50
C GLU A 154 -19.56 -21.69 19.01
N TRP A 155 -19.02 -20.51 18.68
CA TRP A 155 -18.74 -20.14 17.30
C TRP A 155 -17.71 -21.06 16.63
N GLN A 156 -16.68 -21.49 17.37
CA GLN A 156 -15.71 -22.48 16.88
C GLN A 156 -16.34 -23.85 16.63
N ALA A 157 -17.28 -24.28 17.48
CA ALA A 157 -18.02 -25.52 17.29
C ALA A 157 -18.93 -25.46 16.04
N GLU A 158 -19.68 -24.37 15.87
CA GLU A 158 -20.51 -24.12 14.68
C GLU A 158 -19.67 -24.08 13.40
N PHE A 159 -18.54 -23.37 13.43
CA PHE A 159 -17.64 -23.28 12.28
C PHE A 159 -17.05 -24.65 11.91
N THR A 160 -16.66 -25.44 12.91
CA THR A 160 -16.15 -26.79 12.70
C THR A 160 -17.22 -27.71 12.13
N PHE A 161 -18.45 -27.63 12.64
CA PHE A 161 -19.59 -28.37 12.12
C PHE A 161 -19.89 -27.98 10.67
N PHE A 162 -19.94 -26.68 10.37
CA PHE A 162 -20.17 -26.17 9.03
C PHE A 162 -19.09 -26.63 8.05
N LYS A 163 -17.81 -26.52 8.44
CA LYS A 163 -16.68 -26.98 7.63
C LYS A 163 -16.80 -28.47 7.29
N ASN A 164 -17.06 -29.31 8.28
CA ASN A 164 -17.16 -30.75 8.08
C ASN A 164 -18.39 -31.13 7.24
N ASN A 165 -19.54 -30.48 7.47
CA ASN A 165 -20.75 -30.73 6.69
C ASN A 165 -20.58 -30.31 5.22
N VAL A 166 -19.96 -29.15 4.97
CA VAL A 166 -19.64 -28.68 3.63
C VAL A 166 -18.62 -29.59 2.95
N PHE A 167 -17.56 -30.02 3.65
CA PHE A 167 -16.58 -30.97 3.11
C PHE A 167 -17.19 -32.32 2.76
N ASN A 168 -18.05 -32.88 3.61
CA ASN A 168 -18.74 -34.14 3.32
C ASN A 168 -19.67 -34.00 2.11
N LYS A 169 -20.40 -32.87 2.00
CA LYS A 169 -21.27 -32.60 0.86
C LYS A 169 -20.49 -32.42 -0.45
N LEU A 170 -19.34 -31.74 -0.40
CA LEU A 170 -18.44 -31.59 -1.54
C LEU A 170 -17.80 -32.92 -1.94
N GLY A 171 -17.35 -33.73 -0.97
CA GLY A 171 -16.83 -35.08 -1.20
C GLY A 171 -17.86 -35.95 -1.91
N PHE A 172 -19.12 -35.94 -1.45
CA PHE A 172 -20.21 -36.67 -2.11
C PHE A 172 -20.46 -36.18 -3.56
N MET A 173 -20.40 -34.87 -3.81
CA MET A 173 -20.54 -34.35 -5.18
C MET A 173 -19.34 -34.72 -6.08
N ILE A 174 -18.12 -34.76 -5.53
CA ILE A 174 -16.92 -35.18 -6.28
C ILE A 174 -17.01 -36.67 -6.61
N GLU A 175 -17.47 -37.50 -5.68
CA GLU A 175 -17.65 -38.95 -5.91
C GLU A 175 -18.78 -39.25 -6.90
N GLN A 176 -19.79 -38.38 -7.00
CA GLN A 176 -20.79 -38.45 -8.08
C GLN A 176 -20.27 -37.99 -9.45
N LEU A 177 -19.19 -37.19 -9.49
CA LEU A 177 -18.54 -36.77 -10.74
C LEU A 177 -17.52 -37.79 -11.26
N ASP A 178 -17.06 -38.72 -10.42
CA ASP A 178 -16.17 -39.83 -10.82
C ASP A 178 -16.97 -40.96 -11.48
N VAL A 179 -17.54 -40.68 -12.65
CA VAL A 179 -18.06 -41.71 -13.57
C VAL A 179 -16.86 -42.30 -14.32
N PRO A 180 -16.55 -43.60 -14.18
CA PRO A 180 -15.41 -44.21 -14.85
C PRO A 180 -15.64 -44.30 -16.37
N VAL A 181 -14.76 -43.70 -17.16
CA VAL A 181 -14.60 -44.04 -18.58
C VAL A 181 -13.84 -45.37 -18.65
N GLU A 182 -14.48 -46.39 -19.22
CA GLU A 182 -13.96 -47.75 -19.36
C GLU A 182 -12.57 -47.83 -20.01
N GLY A 183 -11.75 -48.74 -19.49
CA GLY A 183 -10.57 -49.20 -20.22
C GLY A 183 -9.70 -50.20 -19.47
N LYS A 184 -9.86 -51.48 -19.84
CA LYS A 184 -8.84 -52.55 -19.91
C LYS A 184 -8.86 -53.66 -18.84
N GLN A 185 -9.10 -54.88 -19.36
CA GLN A 185 -8.97 -56.19 -18.73
C GLN A 185 -7.56 -56.43 -18.17
N ASP A 186 -7.46 -57.05 -16.99
CA ASP A 186 -6.76 -58.35 -16.82
C ASP A 186 -6.89 -58.94 -15.39
N SER A 187 -7.57 -60.10 -15.32
CA SER A 187 -7.08 -61.36 -14.74
C SER A 187 -6.34 -61.42 -13.39
N GLY A 188 -6.92 -62.06 -12.36
CA GLY A 188 -6.14 -62.91 -11.43
C GLY A 188 -6.47 -63.01 -9.91
N LYS A 189 -7.49 -63.81 -9.55
CA LYS A 189 -7.59 -64.75 -8.38
C LYS A 189 -7.90 -64.22 -6.93
N PRO A 190 -8.70 -64.96 -6.10
CA PRO A 190 -9.32 -64.43 -4.85
C PRO A 190 -8.87 -65.12 -3.53
N ARG A 191 -9.53 -64.71 -2.41
CA ARG A 191 -9.67 -65.33 -1.05
C ARG A 191 -8.63 -64.86 0.01
N GLN A 192 -8.93 -64.51 1.27
CA GLN A 192 -9.98 -64.93 2.21
C GLN A 192 -10.33 -63.84 3.26
N GLN A 193 -11.58 -63.93 3.74
CA GLN A 193 -12.15 -63.27 4.90
C GLN A 193 -12.21 -64.28 6.07
N GLN A 194 -12.26 -63.76 7.31
CA GLN A 194 -12.60 -64.38 8.61
C GLN A 194 -11.46 -64.94 9.48
N GLU A 195 -11.32 -64.35 10.67
CA GLU A 195 -11.68 -65.03 11.93
C GLU A 195 -12.16 -64.01 12.98
N LYS A 196 -13.22 -64.33 13.73
CA LYS A 196 -13.89 -63.50 14.75
C LYS A 196 -13.53 -64.01 16.17
N ALA A 197 -13.12 -63.06 17.05
CA ALA A 197 -13.49 -62.85 18.48
C ALA A 197 -13.31 -64.00 19.53
N PRO A 198 -13.50 -63.81 20.87
CA PRO A 198 -13.55 -62.60 21.73
C PRO A 198 -12.77 -62.72 23.09
N THR A 199 -12.83 -61.63 23.88
CA THR A 199 -12.84 -61.53 25.37
C THR A 199 -11.65 -62.03 26.23
N ASP A 200 -11.08 -61.12 27.02
CA ASP A 200 -11.12 -61.27 28.49
C ASP A 200 -11.09 -59.91 29.21
N LYS A 201 -11.85 -59.83 30.32
CA LYS A 201 -11.98 -58.69 31.23
C LYS A 201 -11.20 -59.03 32.50
N SER A 202 -10.41 -58.11 33.05
CA SER A 202 -10.44 -57.74 34.49
C SER A 202 -9.36 -56.70 34.80
N THR A 203 -9.73 -55.50 35.28
CA THR A 203 -9.81 -55.07 36.71
C THR A 203 -8.40 -54.93 37.34
N VAL A 204 -7.91 -53.78 37.82
CA VAL A 204 -8.17 -53.06 39.10
C VAL A 204 -7.12 -51.92 39.09
N LEU A 205 -7.48 -50.63 39.08
CA LEU A 205 -7.70 -49.71 40.23
C LEU A 205 -6.42 -49.22 40.98
N LEU A 206 -6.48 -47.92 41.33
CA LEU A 206 -5.75 -47.14 42.36
C LEU A 206 -4.37 -46.57 41.95
N SER A 207 -3.95 -45.35 42.29
CA SER A 207 -4.51 -44.11 42.88
C SER A 207 -3.33 -43.09 42.92
N PRO A 208 -3.54 -41.80 43.25
CA PRO A 208 -2.61 -40.71 43.02
C PRO A 208 -1.71 -40.36 44.23
N VAL A 209 -0.73 -39.48 43.96
CA VAL A 209 -0.19 -38.47 44.87
C VAL A 209 -0.11 -37.15 44.10
#